data_AF-A0A382IFY1-F1
#
_entry.id   AF-A0A382IFY1-F1
#
_cell.length_a   1.000
_cell.length_b   1.000
_cell.length_c   1.000
_cell.angle_alpha   90.00
_cell.angle_beta   90.00
_cell.angle_gamma   90.00
#
_symmetry.space_group_name_H-M   'P 1'
#
loop_
_entity.id
_entity.type
_entity.pdbx_description
1 polymer ?
#
loop_
_entity_poly.entity_id
_entity_poly.type
_entity_poly.pdbx_seq_one_letter_code
_entity_poly.pdbx_strand_id
1 'polypeptide(L)'
;AKAASILFRQQRSGRIINFSSTSGLYGNSGQANYGAAKDGIAGFTRAIARDLGRYGVTVNAISPGADSRMTQTVPQSARDIRASSGIQANSAVTPLELNRAPEDVAPMVAWLASDEAKDVNGHVFHCQGGQISLMSNPTEERTLRKNGRWTVEEIDAMFSGTLGMDMANPAPPQAPKE
;
A
#
# COMPACT_ATOMS: atom_id res chain seq x y z
N ALA A 1 14.38 9.07 9.61
CA ALA A 1 13.99 8.89 11.04
C ALA A 1 14.94 9.53 12.06
N LYS A 2 16.22 9.83 11.75
CA LYS A 2 17.23 10.24 12.75
C LYS A 2 16.79 11.36 13.73
N ALA A 3 16.06 12.36 13.24
CA ALA A 3 15.63 13.50 14.06
C ALA A 3 14.69 13.10 15.21
N ALA A 4 13.55 12.47 14.89
CA ALA A 4 12.59 12.04 15.92
C ALA A 4 13.06 10.79 16.69
N SER A 5 13.80 9.89 16.05
CA SER A 5 14.15 8.60 16.66
C SER A 5 15.09 8.73 17.86
N ILE A 6 15.96 9.74 17.89
CA ILE A 6 16.85 9.97 19.05
C ILE A 6 16.01 10.35 20.27
N LEU A 7 15.11 11.32 20.12
CA LEU A 7 14.22 11.77 21.20
C LEU A 7 13.30 10.65 21.67
N PHE A 8 12.66 9.95 20.74
CA PHE A 8 11.71 8.87 21.05
C PHE A 8 12.38 7.69 21.78
N ARG A 9 13.63 7.37 21.44
CA ARG A 9 14.42 6.35 22.14
C ARG A 9 14.75 6.75 23.58
N GLN A 10 15.07 8.03 23.81
CA GLN A 10 15.38 8.56 25.14
C GLN A 10 14.14 8.60 26.04
N GLN A 11 13.02 9.10 25.51
CA GLN A 11 11.76 9.20 26.27
C GLN A 11 11.03 7.86 26.44
N ARG A 12 11.43 6.80 25.72
CA ARG A 12 10.80 5.47 25.72
C ARG A 12 9.31 5.49 25.34
N SER A 13 8.94 6.39 24.45
CA SER A 13 7.58 6.55 23.93
C SER A 13 7.61 7.28 22.59
N GLY A 14 6.53 7.21 21.82
CA GLY A 14 6.38 8.00 20.59
C GLY A 14 5.43 7.37 19.59
N ARG A 15 4.94 8.19 18.65
CA ARG A 15 4.08 7.78 17.53
C ARG A 15 4.65 8.38 16.26
N ILE A 16 4.89 7.55 15.24
CA ILE A 16 5.26 8.00 13.89
C ILE A 16 4.16 7.55 12.95
N ILE A 17 3.54 8.51 12.26
CA ILE A 17 2.48 8.25 11.28
C ILE A 17 2.97 8.77 9.93
N ASN A 18 3.31 7.83 9.04
CA ASN A 18 3.76 8.13 7.70
C ASN A 18 2.57 8.17 6.72
N PHE A 19 2.81 8.69 5.51
CA PHE A 19 1.81 8.69 4.43
C PHE A 19 2.33 7.96 3.19
N SER A 20 1.79 6.76 2.95
CA SER A 20 1.95 5.99 1.72
C SER A 20 0.86 6.39 0.70
N SER A 21 0.56 5.54 -0.27
CA SER A 21 -0.46 5.77 -1.31
C SER A 21 -0.78 4.47 -2.04
N THR A 22 -2.02 4.34 -2.51
CA THR A 22 -2.43 3.24 -3.40
C THR A 22 -1.60 3.19 -4.68
N SER A 23 -1.15 4.34 -5.20
CA SER A 23 -0.19 4.40 -6.32
C SER A 23 1.12 3.66 -6.08
N GLY A 24 1.54 3.50 -4.82
CA GLY A 24 2.69 2.67 -4.45
C GLY A 24 2.28 1.23 -4.17
N LEU A 25 1.21 1.04 -3.39
CA LEU A 25 0.79 -0.27 -2.90
C LEU A 25 0.20 -1.18 -3.99
N TYR A 26 -0.52 -0.61 -4.96
CA TYR A 26 -1.12 -1.34 -6.09
C TYR A 26 -0.40 -1.04 -7.42
N GLY A 27 0.40 0.03 -7.46
CA GLY A 27 0.91 0.61 -8.69
C GLY A 27 -0.12 1.51 -9.39
N ASN A 28 0.36 2.52 -10.10
CA ASN A 28 -0.48 3.37 -10.94
C ASN A 28 0.29 3.82 -12.19
N SER A 29 -0.32 3.62 -13.37
CA SER A 29 0.32 3.98 -14.64
C SER A 29 0.61 5.48 -14.71
N GLY A 30 1.80 5.82 -15.20
CA GLY A 30 2.30 7.21 -15.26
C GLY A 30 2.76 7.79 -13.91
N GLN A 31 2.81 6.99 -12.84
CA GLN A 31 3.25 7.44 -11.51
C GLN A 31 4.39 6.61 -10.94
N ALA A 32 5.28 6.06 -11.78
CA ALA A 32 6.34 5.15 -11.31
C ALA A 32 7.24 5.74 -10.22
N ASN A 33 7.67 7.00 -10.35
CA ASN A 33 8.49 7.71 -9.36
C ASN A 33 7.73 7.93 -8.03
N TYR A 34 6.48 8.40 -8.11
CA TYR A 34 5.63 8.62 -6.95
C TYR A 34 5.28 7.29 -6.26
N GLY A 35 4.92 6.27 -7.04
CA GLY A 35 4.65 4.92 -6.55
C GLY A 35 5.85 4.32 -5.83
N ALA A 36 7.04 4.37 -6.43
CA ALA A 36 8.28 3.92 -5.80
C ALA A 36 8.56 4.64 -4.47
N ALA A 37 8.40 5.96 -4.41
CA ALA A 37 8.57 6.72 -3.18
C ALA A 37 7.55 6.31 -2.10
N LYS A 38 6.27 6.14 -2.48
CA LYS A 38 5.18 5.82 -1.54
C LYS A 38 5.21 4.38 -1.05
N ASP A 39 5.62 3.44 -1.88
CA ASP A 39 5.87 2.06 -1.44
C ASP A 39 7.14 1.95 -0.60
N GLY A 40 8.18 2.73 -0.94
CA GLY A 40 9.37 2.90 -0.10
C GLY A 40 9.03 3.38 1.30
N ILE A 41 8.05 4.28 1.46
CA ILE A 41 7.53 4.70 2.77
C ILE A 41 6.82 3.54 3.51
N ALA A 42 6.09 2.68 2.81
CA ALA A 42 5.46 1.50 3.43
C ALA A 42 6.53 0.52 3.94
N GLY A 43 7.57 0.24 3.13
CA GLY A 43 8.73 -0.55 3.55
C GLY A 43 9.48 0.06 4.73
N PHE A 44 9.73 1.37 4.68
CA PHE A 44 10.37 2.12 5.76
C PHE A 44 9.58 2.05 7.07
N THR A 45 8.25 2.17 7.00
CA THR A 45 7.34 2.05 8.16
C THR A 45 7.52 0.70 8.84
N ARG A 46 7.50 -0.40 8.07
CA ARG A 46 7.72 -1.75 8.59
C ARG A 46 9.09 -1.92 9.23
N ALA A 47 10.14 -1.37 8.64
CA ALA A 47 11.50 -1.47 9.16
C ALA A 47 11.65 -0.72 10.49
N ILE A 48 11.28 0.56 10.52
CA ILE A 48 11.46 1.43 11.70
C ILE A 48 10.54 1.01 12.85
N ALA A 49 9.37 0.44 12.57
CA ALA A 49 8.51 -0.18 13.58
C ALA A 49 9.26 -1.23 14.43
N ARG A 50 10.12 -2.04 13.79
CA ARG A 50 10.93 -3.07 14.47
C ARG A 50 12.11 -2.46 15.22
N ASP A 51 12.78 -1.49 14.62
CA ASP A 51 13.93 -0.81 15.23
C ASP A 51 13.56 -0.06 16.52
N LEU A 52 12.39 0.60 16.50
CA LEU A 52 11.95 1.49 17.57
C LEU A 52 10.95 0.84 18.54
N GLY A 53 10.32 -0.27 18.19
CA GLY A 53 9.31 -0.94 19.02
C GLY A 53 9.79 -1.30 20.42
N ARG A 54 11.05 -1.77 20.55
CA ARG A 54 11.68 -2.05 21.87
C ARG A 54 11.84 -0.83 22.78
N TYR A 55 11.61 0.37 22.25
CA TYR A 55 11.61 1.62 23.00
C TYR A 55 10.20 2.19 23.22
N GLY A 56 9.13 1.41 23.03
CA GLY A 56 7.75 1.88 23.24
C GLY A 56 7.24 2.84 22.16
N VAL A 57 7.88 2.84 20.98
CA VAL A 57 7.51 3.70 19.85
C VAL A 57 6.74 2.87 18.83
N THR A 58 5.58 3.37 18.38
CA THR A 58 4.85 2.77 17.26
C THR A 58 5.02 3.58 15.98
N VAL A 59 5.01 2.87 14.85
CA VAL A 59 5.27 3.42 13.52
C VAL A 59 4.28 2.79 12.56
N ASN A 60 3.33 3.57 12.08
CA ASN A 60 2.31 3.12 11.12
C ASN A 60 2.25 4.07 9.93
N ALA A 61 1.56 3.67 8.87
CA ALA A 61 1.34 4.53 7.71
C ALA A 61 -0.14 4.56 7.31
N ILE A 62 -0.53 5.67 6.69
CA ILE A 62 -1.83 5.84 6.08
C ILE A 62 -1.67 5.95 4.56
N SER A 63 -2.54 5.25 3.83
CA SER A 63 -2.76 5.45 2.40
C SER A 63 -4.08 6.22 2.24
N PRO A 64 -4.05 7.54 2.04
CA PRO A 64 -5.27 8.35 1.99
C PRO A 64 -5.94 8.26 0.60
N GLY A 65 -7.27 8.12 0.58
CA GLY A 65 -8.12 8.35 -0.59
C GLY A 65 -8.95 9.61 -0.37
N ALA A 66 -8.36 10.79 -0.57
CA ALA A 66 -9.03 12.07 -0.36
C ALA A 66 -8.88 13.00 -1.57
N ASP A 67 -9.90 13.81 -1.80
CA ASP A 67 -9.91 14.86 -2.79
C ASP A 67 -9.24 16.11 -2.20
N SER A 68 -8.10 16.46 -2.78
CA SER A 68 -7.30 17.62 -2.40
C SER A 68 -6.86 18.34 -3.68
N ARG A 69 -6.23 19.51 -3.54
CA ARG A 69 -5.63 20.21 -4.70
C ARG A 69 -4.70 19.30 -5.52
N MET A 70 -4.08 18.29 -4.89
CA MET A 70 -3.19 17.32 -5.55
C MET A 70 -3.93 16.28 -6.40
N THR A 71 -5.18 15.94 -6.07
CA THR A 71 -5.99 14.93 -6.78
C THR A 71 -7.03 15.56 -7.72
N GLN A 72 -7.34 16.85 -7.54
CA GLN A 72 -8.20 17.66 -8.41
C GLN A 72 -7.56 17.98 -9.77
N THR A 73 -6.24 17.87 -9.92
CA THR A 73 -5.54 18.08 -11.20
C THR A 73 -5.63 16.89 -12.15
N VAL A 74 -6.20 15.76 -11.72
CA VAL A 74 -6.48 14.61 -12.58
C VAL A 74 -7.85 14.83 -13.23
N PRO A 75 -7.91 15.16 -14.55
CA PRO A 75 -9.18 15.41 -15.23
C PRO A 75 -10.08 14.19 -15.14
N GLN A 76 -11.40 14.40 -15.01
CA GLN A 76 -12.37 13.31 -14.98
C GLN A 76 -12.24 12.41 -16.22
N SER A 77 -11.98 13.01 -17.39
CA SER A 77 -11.70 12.29 -18.63
C SER A 77 -10.52 11.31 -18.55
N ALA A 78 -9.46 11.64 -17.79
CA ALA A 78 -8.33 10.72 -17.59
C ALA A 78 -8.69 9.55 -16.64
N ARG A 79 -9.65 9.76 -15.73
CA ARG A 79 -10.20 8.69 -14.87
C ARG A 79 -11.10 7.76 -15.69
N ASP A 80 -11.94 8.34 -16.55
CA ASP A 80 -12.86 7.60 -17.42
C ASP A 80 -12.11 6.77 -18.46
N ILE A 81 -11.07 7.34 -19.08
CA ILE A 81 -10.19 6.60 -20.01
C ILE A 81 -9.50 5.44 -19.31
N ARG A 82 -9.00 5.62 -18.07
CA ARG A 82 -8.35 4.53 -17.32
C ARG A 82 -9.33 3.40 -16.99
N ALA A 83 -10.56 3.74 -16.61
CA ALA A 83 -11.64 2.78 -16.38
C ALA A 83 -12.02 2.03 -17.67
N SER A 84 -12.02 2.70 -18.82
CA SER A 84 -12.33 2.09 -20.12
C SER A 84 -11.17 1.33 -20.76
N SER A 85 -9.93 1.51 -20.27
CA SER A 85 -8.71 0.87 -20.81
C SER A 85 -8.48 -0.55 -20.28
N GLY A 86 -9.37 -1.08 -19.43
CA GLY A 86 -9.21 -2.42 -18.84
C GLY A 86 -8.11 -2.53 -17.77
N ILE A 87 -7.52 -1.40 -17.36
CA ILE A 87 -6.61 -1.35 -16.19
C ILE A 87 -7.50 -1.46 -14.96
N GLN A 88 -7.79 -2.68 -14.53
CA GLN A 88 -8.65 -2.92 -13.37
C GLN A 88 -8.04 -2.25 -12.13
N ALA A 89 -8.76 -1.28 -11.58
CA ALA A 89 -8.59 -0.92 -10.19
C ALA A 89 -9.16 -2.08 -9.38
N ASN A 90 -8.29 -2.89 -8.77
CA ASN A 90 -8.67 -3.97 -7.85
C ASN A 90 -9.34 -3.37 -6.60
N SER A 91 -10.60 -2.95 -6.71
CA SER A 91 -11.42 -2.57 -5.58
C SER A 91 -12.73 -3.34 -5.66
N ALA A 92 -12.78 -4.45 -4.91
CA ALA A 92 -13.93 -5.33 -4.79
C ALA A 92 -15.05 -4.74 -3.91
N VAL A 93 -15.22 -3.42 -3.89
CA VAL A 93 -16.22 -2.76 -3.06
C VAL A 93 -17.24 -2.10 -3.97
N THR A 94 -18.51 -2.43 -3.76
CA THR A 94 -19.66 -1.68 -4.27
C THR A 94 -19.42 -0.18 -4.08
N PRO A 95 -19.70 0.70 -5.06
CA PRO A 95 -19.54 2.13 -4.87
C PRO A 95 -20.61 2.61 -3.87
N LEU A 96 -20.31 2.52 -2.57
CA LEU A 96 -20.72 3.63 -1.73
C LEU A 96 -20.04 4.85 -2.35
N GLU A 97 -20.81 5.88 -2.68
CA GLU A 97 -20.24 7.21 -2.92
C GLU A 97 -19.62 7.68 -1.61
N LEU A 98 -18.40 7.22 -1.36
CA LEU A 98 -17.65 7.59 -0.18
C LEU A 98 -17.29 9.06 -0.32
N ASN A 99 -17.65 9.84 0.70
CA ASN A 99 -17.09 11.18 0.88
C ASN A 99 -15.57 11.10 0.75
N ARG A 100 -14.95 12.09 0.10
CA ARG A 100 -13.49 12.15 -0.09
C ARG A 100 -12.91 13.40 0.56
N ALA A 101 -13.59 13.92 1.58
CA ALA A 101 -13.10 15.07 2.32
C ALA A 101 -11.79 14.67 3.04
N PRO A 102 -10.72 15.50 2.99
CA PRO A 102 -9.49 15.24 3.73
C PRO A 102 -9.73 14.97 5.23
N GLU A 103 -10.78 15.57 5.78
CA GLU A 103 -11.25 15.41 7.15
C GLU A 103 -11.60 13.96 7.49
N ASP A 104 -12.00 13.14 6.51
CA ASP A 104 -12.35 11.73 6.73
C ASP A 104 -11.10 10.88 7.07
N VAL A 105 -9.89 11.36 6.77
CA VAL A 105 -8.64 10.69 7.12
C VAL A 105 -8.16 11.06 8.54
N ALA A 106 -8.53 12.24 9.02
CA ALA A 106 -8.02 12.80 10.27
C ALA A 106 -8.33 11.95 11.52
N PRO A 107 -9.52 11.34 11.68
CA PRO A 107 -9.81 10.48 12.83
C PRO A 107 -8.84 9.31 12.98
N MET A 108 -8.45 8.67 11.88
CA MET A 108 -7.49 7.55 11.92
C MET A 108 -6.09 8.03 12.33
N VAL A 109 -5.66 9.20 11.85
CA VAL A 109 -4.40 9.82 12.28
C VAL A 109 -4.45 10.10 13.79
N ALA A 110 -5.51 10.73 14.28
CA ALA A 110 -5.68 11.08 15.68
C ALA A 110 -5.69 9.82 16.58
N TRP A 111 -6.40 8.77 16.16
CA TRP A 111 -6.43 7.51 16.88
C TRP A 111 -5.06 6.82 16.90
N LEU A 112 -4.33 6.77 15.78
CA LEU A 112 -2.96 6.23 15.76
C LEU A 112 -1.98 7.04 16.63
N ALA A 113 -2.27 8.32 16.88
CA ALA A 113 -1.48 9.18 17.75
C ALA A 113 -1.81 9.01 19.24
N SER A 114 -2.90 8.29 19.56
CA SER A 114 -3.41 8.14 20.93
C SER A 114 -2.74 7.01 21.72
N ASP A 115 -3.11 6.88 23.00
CA ASP A 115 -2.67 5.80 23.87
C ASP A 115 -3.41 4.48 23.60
N GLU A 116 -4.63 4.56 23.08
CA GLU A 116 -5.45 3.43 22.67
C GLU A 116 -4.78 2.62 21.56
N ALA A 117 -3.98 3.27 20.71
CA ALA A 117 -3.24 2.63 19.61
C ALA A 117 -1.82 2.17 19.99
N LYS A 118 -1.47 2.11 21.29
CA LYS A 118 -0.09 1.77 21.75
C LYS A 118 0.43 0.41 21.26
N ASP A 119 -0.47 -0.54 20.96
CA ASP A 119 -0.13 -1.90 20.54
C ASP A 119 -0.19 -2.09 19.00
N VAL A 120 -0.54 -1.02 18.25
CA VAL A 120 -0.60 -1.06 16.78
C VAL A 120 0.73 -0.57 16.22
N ASN A 121 1.50 -1.44 15.55
CA ASN A 121 2.83 -1.08 15.06
C ASN A 121 3.22 -1.81 13.77
N GLY A 122 3.74 -1.07 12.79
CA GLY A 122 4.26 -1.63 11.53
C GLY A 122 3.19 -1.90 10.47
N HIS A 123 2.02 -1.26 10.57
CA HIS A 123 0.89 -1.46 9.67
C HIS A 123 0.67 -0.29 8.72
N VAL A 124 0.02 -0.57 7.60
CA VAL A 124 -0.47 0.45 6.65
C VAL A 124 -1.99 0.36 6.60
N PHE A 125 -2.67 1.50 6.72
CA PHE A 125 -4.13 1.58 6.68
C PHE A 125 -4.57 2.44 5.50
N HIS A 126 -5.45 1.92 4.64
CA HIS A 126 -6.12 2.72 3.62
C HIS A 126 -7.35 3.39 4.22
N CYS A 127 -7.44 4.72 4.10
CA CYS A 127 -8.54 5.51 4.66
C CYS A 127 -9.15 6.37 3.57
N GLN A 128 -10.46 6.24 3.35
CA GLN A 128 -11.22 7.00 2.36
C GLN A 128 -12.68 7.10 2.80
N GLY A 129 -13.17 8.32 3.04
CA GLY A 129 -14.52 8.52 3.55
C GLY A 129 -14.76 7.72 4.83
N GLY A 130 -15.86 6.98 4.87
CA GLY A 130 -16.18 6.06 5.98
C GLY A 130 -15.43 4.73 5.98
N GLN A 131 -14.52 4.48 5.05
CA GLN A 131 -13.78 3.22 4.93
C GLN A 131 -12.39 3.32 5.57
N ILE A 132 -12.08 2.34 6.43
CA ILE A 132 -10.72 2.07 6.93
C ILE A 132 -10.40 0.61 6.63
N SER A 133 -9.30 0.37 5.91
CA SER A 133 -8.86 -0.98 5.53
C SER A 133 -7.42 -1.22 5.98
N LEU A 134 -7.15 -2.37 6.60
CA LEU A 134 -5.79 -2.82 6.88
C LEU A 134 -5.17 -3.38 5.60
N MET A 135 -4.00 -2.86 5.23
CA MET A 135 -3.22 -3.41 4.11
C MET A 135 -2.42 -4.63 4.56
N SER A 136 -2.34 -5.65 3.71
CA SER A 136 -1.46 -6.78 3.94
C SER A 136 0.01 -6.35 3.90
N ASN A 137 0.81 -6.96 4.76
CA ASN A 137 2.27 -6.87 4.69
C ASN A 137 2.79 -8.04 3.85
N PRO A 138 3.98 -7.94 3.23
CA PRO A 138 4.47 -9.01 2.36
C PRO A 138 4.61 -10.30 3.16
N THR A 139 3.90 -11.33 2.72
CA THR A 139 3.98 -12.71 3.18
C THR A 139 4.09 -13.61 1.96
N GLU A 140 4.69 -14.79 2.11
CA GLU A 140 4.67 -15.82 1.07
C GLU A 140 3.22 -16.22 0.80
N GLU A 141 2.66 -15.84 -0.35
CA GLU A 141 1.28 -16.21 -0.72
C GLU A 141 1.19 -17.67 -1.18
N ARG A 142 2.18 -18.11 -1.98
CA ARG A 142 2.32 -19.48 -2.48
C ARG A 142 3.81 -19.82 -2.60
N THR A 143 4.17 -21.08 -2.32
CA THR A 143 5.57 -21.50 -2.26
C THR A 143 5.76 -22.88 -2.90
N LEU A 144 6.74 -22.99 -3.81
CA LEU A 144 7.27 -24.26 -4.31
C LEU A 144 8.58 -24.60 -3.60
N ARG A 145 8.79 -25.87 -3.26
CA ARG A 145 10.01 -26.36 -2.58
C ARG A 145 10.56 -27.57 -3.32
N LYS A 146 11.89 -27.63 -3.44
CA LYS A 146 12.64 -28.74 -4.01
C LYS A 146 14.01 -28.84 -3.32
N ASN A 147 14.57 -30.04 -3.26
CA ASN A 147 15.97 -30.24 -2.89
C ASN A 147 16.88 -29.88 -4.08
N GLY A 148 17.77 -28.91 -3.90
CA GLY A 148 18.66 -28.44 -4.96
C GLY A 148 18.11 -27.25 -5.75
N ARG A 149 18.63 -27.02 -6.96
CA ARG A 149 18.25 -25.88 -7.80
C ARG A 149 17.10 -26.26 -8.73
N TRP A 150 16.21 -25.31 -8.97
CA TRP A 150 15.20 -25.39 -10.02
C TRP A 150 15.84 -25.13 -11.39
N THR A 151 15.41 -25.85 -12.43
CA THR A 151 15.64 -25.46 -13.82
C THR A 151 14.49 -24.61 -14.35
N VAL A 152 14.68 -23.94 -15.49
CA VAL A 152 13.62 -23.12 -16.12
C VAL A 152 12.44 -24.01 -16.54
N GLU A 153 12.73 -25.19 -17.08
CA GLU A 153 11.74 -26.16 -17.55
C GLU A 153 10.89 -26.72 -16.41
N GLU A 154 11.50 -26.96 -15.24
CA GLU A 154 10.79 -27.41 -14.05
C GLU A 154 9.84 -26.33 -13.52
N ILE A 155 10.26 -25.06 -13.57
CA ILE A 155 9.41 -23.94 -13.16
C ILE A 155 8.24 -23.82 -14.13
N ASP A 156 8.49 -23.80 -15.44
CA ASP A 156 7.46 -23.66 -16.48
C ASP A 156 6.39 -24.78 -16.39
N ALA A 157 6.84 -26.04 -16.24
CA ALA A 157 5.95 -27.19 -16.11
C ALA A 157 5.04 -27.11 -14.88
N MET A 158 5.50 -26.48 -13.79
CA MET A 158 4.76 -26.38 -12.54
C MET A 158 3.96 -25.08 -12.42
N PHE A 159 4.38 -24.01 -13.10
CA PHE A 159 3.94 -22.64 -12.81
C PHE A 159 2.43 -22.48 -12.93
N SER A 160 1.85 -22.81 -14.08
CA SER A 160 0.44 -22.60 -14.39
C SER A 160 -0.51 -23.34 -13.44
N GLY A 161 -0.09 -24.50 -12.91
CA GLY A 161 -0.86 -25.30 -11.96
C GLY A 161 -0.58 -25.00 -10.48
N THR A 162 0.33 -24.07 -10.17
CA THR A 162 0.75 -23.77 -8.80
C THR A 162 0.84 -22.27 -8.51
N LEU A 163 2.01 -21.66 -8.70
CA LEU A 163 2.24 -20.24 -8.43
C LEU A 163 1.36 -19.36 -9.31
N GLY A 164 1.18 -19.75 -10.58
CA GLY A 164 0.46 -19.03 -11.62
C GLY A 164 -1.06 -19.10 -11.56
N MET A 165 -1.66 -19.88 -10.66
CA MET A 165 -3.12 -20.03 -10.60
C MET A 165 -3.80 -18.67 -10.39
N ASP A 166 -4.79 -18.34 -11.21
CA ASP A 166 -5.54 -17.07 -11.14
C ASP A 166 -4.68 -15.80 -11.30
N MET A 167 -3.42 -15.91 -11.73
CA MET A 167 -2.60 -14.75 -12.05
C MET A 167 -3.01 -14.18 -13.40
N ALA A 168 -3.35 -12.89 -13.44
CA ALA A 168 -3.58 -12.14 -14.66
C ALA A 168 -2.44 -11.16 -14.92
N ASN A 169 -2.04 -11.01 -16.19
CA ASN A 169 -1.20 -9.88 -16.58
C ASN A 169 -2.05 -8.59 -16.46
N PRO A 170 -1.70 -7.63 -15.58
CA PRO A 170 -2.52 -6.43 -15.36
C PRO A 170 -2.47 -5.44 -16.53
N ALA A 171 -1.54 -5.60 -17.47
CA ALA A 171 -1.41 -4.75 -18.66
C ALA A 171 -0.86 -5.58 -19.84
N PRO A 172 -1.67 -6.47 -20.45
CA PRO A 172 -1.22 -7.27 -21.59
C PRO A 172 -0.92 -6.40 -22.81
N PRO A 173 -0.01 -6.81 -23.70
CA PRO A 173 0.26 -6.09 -24.95
C PRO A 173 -1.03 -5.86 -25.74
N GLN A 174 -1.21 -4.65 -26.26
CA GLN A 174 -2.32 -4.36 -27.17
C GLN A 174 -2.05 -5.05 -28.51
N ALA A 175 -3.10 -5.54 -29.15
CA ALA A 175 -3.02 -5.99 -30.53
C ALA A 175 -2.48 -4.85 -31.41
N PRO A 176 -1.70 -5.15 -32.46
CA PRO A 176 -1.26 -4.15 -33.42
C PRO A 176 -2.47 -3.36 -33.93
N LYS A 177 -2.36 -2.03 -34.00
CA LYS A 177 -3.36 -1.22 -34.68
C LYS A 177 -3.26 -1.51 -36.18
N GLU A 178 -4.37 -1.93 -36.78
CA GLU A 178 -4.52 -2.04 -38.25
C GLU A 178 -4.31 -0.68 -38.93
#